data_AF-A0A519BG53-F1
#
_entry.id   AF-A0A519BG53-F1
#
_cell.length_a   1.000
_cell.length_b   1.000
_cell.length_c   1.000
_cell.angle_alpha   90.00
_cell.angle_beta   90.00
_cell.angle_gamma   90.00
#
_symmetry.space_group_name_H-M   'P 1'
#
loop_
_entity.id
_entity.type
_entity.pdbx_description
1 polymer ?
#
loop_
_entity_poly.entity_id
_entity_poly.type
_entity_poly.pdbx_seq_one_letter_code
_entity_poly.pdbx_strand_id
1 'polypeptide(L)'
;MTQKKSEVLAAVLSFFIPGLGQLVTGYIGKGIIFFFSTYITLFLAIVLMFVLVGFLLYPIFLVLWIWSIVDAYSNVKKFNIALMQQLQNN
;
A
#
# COMPACT_ATOMS: atom_id res chain seq x y z
N MET A 1 -13.58 0.74 -21.60
CA MET A 1 -13.06 2.07 -21.23
C MET A 1 -11.96 1.90 -20.19
N THR A 2 -10.72 1.72 -20.62
CA THR A 2 -9.56 1.59 -19.73
C THR A 2 -9.16 3.00 -19.28
N GLN A 3 -9.72 3.44 -18.16
CA GLN A 3 -9.44 4.76 -17.58
C GLN A 3 -8.05 4.76 -16.93
N LYS A 4 -7.24 5.77 -17.26
CA LYS A 4 -5.94 6.02 -16.60
C LYS A 4 -6.20 6.23 -15.11
N LYS A 5 -5.63 5.38 -14.24
CA LYS A 5 -5.78 5.51 -12.79
C LYS A 5 -4.81 6.58 -12.27
N SER A 6 -5.26 7.39 -11.33
CA SER A 6 -4.41 8.42 -10.71
C SER A 6 -3.46 7.79 -9.70
N GLU A 7 -2.16 7.85 -10.02
CA GLU A 7 -1.06 7.33 -9.19
C GLU A 7 -1.00 8.03 -7.84
N VAL A 8 -1.22 9.35 -7.84
CA VAL A 8 -1.25 10.19 -6.65
C VAL A 8 -2.43 9.82 -5.76
N LEU A 9 -3.60 9.57 -6.35
CA LEU A 9 -4.78 9.19 -5.59
C LEU A 9 -4.56 7.85 -4.85
N ALA A 10 -3.97 6.85 -5.52
CA ALA A 10 -3.63 5.58 -4.89
C ALA A 10 -2.58 5.73 -3.77
N ALA A 11 -1.57 6.57 -3.97
CA ALA A 11 -0.55 6.85 -2.94
C ALA A 11 -1.16 7.54 -1.71
N VAL A 12 -2.01 8.55 -1.93
CA VAL A 12 -2.72 9.27 -0.85
C VAL A 12 -3.67 8.34 -0.10
N LEU A 13 -4.38 7.45 -0.80
CA LEU A 13 -5.23 6.44 -0.16
C LEU A 13 -4.42 5.46 0.71
N SER A 14 -3.27 4.99 0.24
CA SER A 14 -2.36 4.16 1.05
C SER A 14 -1.73 4.92 2.21
N PHE A 15 -1.54 6.24 2.09
CA PHE A 15 -1.05 7.09 3.18
C PHE A 15 -2.04 7.14 4.33
N PHE A 16 -3.34 7.34 4.05
CA PHE A 16 -4.36 7.35 5.09
C PHE A 16 -4.60 5.96 5.68
N ILE A 17 -4.71 4.93 4.83
CA ILE A 17 -4.96 3.56 5.26
C ILE A 17 -4.08 2.61 4.43
N PRO A 18 -3.09 1.96 5.07
CA PRO A 18 -2.24 0.97 4.43
C PRO A 18 -3.06 -0.14 3.77
N GLY A 19 -2.84 -0.35 2.48
CA GLY A 19 -3.57 -1.32 1.68
C GLY A 19 -4.75 -0.75 0.87
N LEU A 20 -5.31 0.44 1.19
CA LEU A 20 -6.41 1.01 0.40
C LEU A 20 -6.01 1.41 -1.01
N GLY A 21 -4.81 1.98 -1.21
CA GLY A 21 -4.32 2.31 -2.55
C GLY A 21 -4.22 1.10 -3.47
N GLN A 22 -4.07 -0.09 -2.89
CA GLN A 22 -4.02 -1.35 -3.62
C GLN A 22 -5.41 -1.89 -4.00
N LEU A 23 -6.43 -1.60 -3.18
CA LEU A 23 -7.82 -1.91 -3.52
C LEU A 23 -8.30 -1.07 -4.71
N VAL A 24 -7.97 0.23 -4.74
CA VAL A 24 -8.37 1.15 -5.83
C VAL A 24 -7.70 0.79 -7.16
N THR A 25 -6.54 0.14 -7.12
CA THR A 25 -5.81 -0.30 -8.30
C THR A 25 -6.25 -1.68 -8.80
N GLY A 26 -7.07 -2.40 -8.03
CA GLY A 26 -7.53 -3.75 -8.36
C GLY A 26 -6.63 -4.87 -7.84
N TYR A 27 -5.54 -4.54 -7.13
CA TYR A 27 -4.64 -5.51 -6.50
C TYR A 27 -5.14 -5.88 -5.10
N ILE A 28 -6.32 -6.51 -5.03
CA ILE A 28 -7.02 -6.80 -3.77
C ILE A 28 -6.19 -7.70 -2.85
N GLY A 29 -5.57 -8.75 -3.39
CA GLY A 29 -4.76 -9.68 -2.60
C GLY A 29 -3.59 -9.00 -1.89
N LYS A 30 -2.86 -8.12 -2.59
CA LYS A 30 -1.76 -7.38 -1.99
C LYS A 30 -2.27 -6.32 -0.98
N GLY A 31 -3.41 -5.68 -1.27
CA GLY A 31 -4.05 -4.74 -0.34
C GLY A 31 -4.45 -5.37 0.98
N ILE A 32 -5.01 -6.59 0.95
CA ILE A 32 -5.33 -7.37 2.14
C ILE A 32 -4.06 -7.68 2.94
N ILE A 33 -2.98 -8.12 2.28
CA ILE A 33 -1.70 -8.42 2.96
C ILE A 33 -1.16 -7.18 3.68
N PHE A 34 -1.10 -6.04 3.01
CA PHE A 34 -0.65 -4.79 3.62
C PHE A 34 -1.56 -4.34 4.76
N PHE A 35 -2.88 -4.47 4.61
CA PHE A 35 -3.83 -4.14 5.66
C PHE A 35 -3.58 -5.01 6.89
N PHE A 36 -3.70 -6.33 6.78
CA PHE A 36 -3.52 -7.23 7.92
C PHE A 36 -2.12 -7.12 8.53
N SER A 37 -1.05 -7.11 7.72
CA SER A 37 0.31 -6.98 8.25
C SER A 37 0.47 -5.68 9.05
N THR A 38 -0.03 -4.55 8.55
CA THR A 38 0.17 -3.26 9.21
C THR A 38 -0.65 -3.15 10.50
N TYR A 39 -1.91 -3.59 10.48
CA TYR A 39 -2.78 -3.55 11.67
C TYR A 39 -2.38 -4.58 12.73
N ILE A 40 -1.91 -5.77 12.33
CA ILE A 40 -1.38 -6.78 13.26
C ILE A 40 -0.10 -6.24 13.92
N THR A 41 0.85 -5.70 13.13
CA THR A 41 2.07 -5.11 13.70
C THR A 41 1.77 -3.94 14.65
N LEU A 42 0.80 -3.08 14.30
CA LEU A 42 0.37 -1.99 15.18
C LEU A 42 -0.26 -2.51 16.48
N PHE A 43 -1.14 -3.51 16.39
CA PHE A 43 -1.76 -4.13 17.55
C PHE A 43 -0.72 -4.76 18.48
N LEU A 44 0.22 -5.54 17.94
CA LEU A 44 1.32 -6.10 18.72
C LEU A 44 2.19 -5.00 19.34
N ALA A 45 2.49 -3.93 18.61
CA ALA A 45 3.29 -2.82 19.13
C ALA A 45 2.64 -2.15 20.35
N ILE A 46 1.31 -1.96 20.33
CA ILE A 46 0.54 -1.39 21.45
C ILE A 46 0.50 -2.34 22.64
N VAL A 47 0.20 -3.62 22.41
CA VAL A 47 0.13 -4.63 23.49
C VAL A 47 1.49 -4.83 24.16
N LEU A 48 2.57 -4.84 23.37
CA LEU A 48 3.95 -5.01 23.86
C LEU A 48 4.60 -3.71 24.33
N MET A 49 3.87 -2.59 24.34
CA MET A 49 4.40 -1.30 24.78
C MET A 49 4.79 -1.30 26.26
N PHE A 50 4.10 -2.11 27.08
CA PHE A 50 4.42 -2.31 28.50
C PHE A 50 5.77 -3.01 28.75
N VAL A 51 6.35 -3.67 27.72
CA VAL A 51 7.57 -4.48 27.83
C VAL A 51 8.77 -3.79 27.18
N LEU A 52 8.69 -2.49 26.84
CA LEU A 52 9.69 -1.75 26.02
C LEU A 52 9.89 -2.30 24.58
N VAL A 53 9.42 -3.51 24.28
CA VAL A 53 9.46 -4.14 22.94
C VAL A 53 8.62 -3.36 21.92
N GLY A 54 7.54 -2.69 22.36
CA GLY A 54 6.75 -1.81 21.49
C GLY A 54 7.57 -0.72 20.79
N PHE A 55 8.65 -0.23 21.43
CA PHE A 55 9.55 0.76 20.83
C PHE A 55 10.35 0.23 19.63
N LEU A 56 10.67 -1.07 19.61
CA LEU A 56 11.34 -1.74 18.50
C LEU A 56 10.40 -2.04 17.33
N LEU A 57 9.11 -2.27 17.61
CA LEU A 57 8.10 -2.56 16.59
C LEU A 57 7.61 -1.29 15.87
N TYR A 58 7.66 -0.13 16.52
CA TYR A 58 7.28 1.15 15.94
C TYR A 58 8.05 1.53 14.65
N PRO A 59 9.40 1.44 14.58
CA PRO A 59 10.13 1.72 13.33
C PRO A 59 9.81 0.70 12.22
N ILE A 60 9.55 -0.57 12.57
CA ILE A 60 9.13 -1.59 11.58
C ILE A 60 7.78 -1.21 10.97
N PHE A 61 6.82 -0.77 11.80
CA PHE A 61 5.54 -0.26 11.33
C PHE A 61 5.72 0.93 10.36
N LEU A 62 6.58 1.90 10.70
CA LEU A 62 6.88 3.04 9.83
C LEU A 62 7.44 2.62 8.46
N VAL A 63 8.35 1.64 8.43
CA VAL A 63 8.90 1.12 7.17
C VAL A 63 7.83 0.45 6.33
N LEU A 64 6.99 -0.40 6.93
CA LEU A 64 5.88 -1.07 6.23
C LEU A 64 4.86 -0.05 5.69
N TRP A 65 4.58 1.00 6.45
CA TRP A 65 3.68 2.07 6.05
C TRP A 65 4.19 2.82 4.83
N ILE A 66 5.44 3.29 4.85
CA ILE A 66 6.08 3.97 3.69
C ILE A 66 6.11 3.02 2.48
N TRP A 67 6.47 1.76 2.69
CA TRP A 67 6.52 0.79 1.61
C TRP A 67 5.15 0.57 0.96
N SER A 68 4.07 0.55 1.74
CA SER A 68 2.71 0.41 1.20
C SER A 68 2.31 1.56 0.24
N ILE A 69 2.81 2.77 0.51
CA ILE A 69 2.60 3.97 -0.32
C ILE A 69 3.37 3.83 -1.65
N VAL A 70 4.66 3.49 -1.55
CA VAL A 70 5.54 3.30 -2.72
C VAL A 70 5.03 2.16 -3.61
N ASP A 71 4.60 1.04 -3.02
CA ASP A 71 4.06 -0.09 -3.78
C ASP A 71 2.78 0.29 -4.51
N ALA A 72 1.86 1.00 -3.84
CA ALA A 72 0.64 1.50 -4.48
C ALA A 72 0.93 2.44 -5.66
N TYR A 73 1.85 3.39 -5.50
CA TYR A 73 2.28 4.27 -6.60
C TYR A 73 2.85 3.48 -7.78
N SER A 74 3.78 2.55 -7.49
CA SER A 74 4.47 1.77 -8.52
C SER A 74 3.52 0.83 -9.28
N ASN A 75 2.52 0.25 -8.60
CA ASN A 75 1.54 -0.64 -9.22
C ASN A 75 0.64 0.12 -10.20
N VAL A 76 0.21 1.34 -9.87
CA VAL A 76 -0.57 2.19 -10.79
C VAL A 76 0.24 2.56 -12.02
N LYS A 77 1.51 2.95 -11.82
CA LYS A 77 2.41 3.34 -12.90
C LYS A 77 2.60 2.19 -13.89
N LYS A 78 2.83 0.97 -13.39
CA LYS A 78 2.94 -0.24 -14.22
C LYS A 78 1.66 -0.51 -15.00
N PHE A 79 0.50 -0.37 -14.37
CA PHE A 79 -0.80 -0.53 -15.02
C PHE A 79 -1.00 0.50 -16.16
N ASN A 80 -0.71 1.77 -15.89
CA ASN A 80 -0.82 2.85 -16.87
C ASN A 80 0.13 2.65 -18.07
N ILE A 81 1.36 2.18 -17.82
CA ILE A 81 2.33 1.88 -18.88
C ILE A 81 1.86 0.72 -19.76
N ALA A 82 1.39 -0.38 -19.15
CA ALA A 82 0.86 -1.53 -19.88
C ALA A 82 -0.33 -1.14 -20.75
N LEU A 83 -1.21 -0.27 -20.23
CA LEU A 83 -2.32 0.28 -21.00
C LEU A 83 -1.85 1.13 -22.19
N MET A 84 -0.87 2.00 -22.01
CA MET A 84 -0.32 2.82 -23.10
C MET A 84 0.29 1.96 -24.21
N GLN A 85 0.98 0.86 -23.86
CA GLN A 85 1.50 -0.09 -24.84
C GLN A 85 0.39 -0.77 -25.65
N GLN A 86 -0.72 -1.15 -25.00
CA GLN A 86 -1.87 -1.73 -25.71
C GLN A 86 -2.53 -0.75 -26.69
N LEU A 87 -2.57 0.54 -26.34
CA LEU A 87 -3.12 1.56 -27.23
C LEU A 87 -2.20 1.91 -28.40
N GLN A 88 -0.88 1.71 -28.28
CA GLN A 88 0.06 1.90 -29.40
C GLN A 88 0.10 0.72 -30.38
N ASN A 89 -0.24 -0.49 -29.91
CA ASN A 89 -0.19 -1.73 -30.70
C ASN A 89 -1.53 -2.12 -31.37
N ASN A 90 -2.59 -1.33 -31.18
CA ASN A 90 -3.90 -1.47 -31.82
C ASN A 90 -4.12 -0.30 -32.80
#